data_AF-A0A550BV30-F1
#
_entry.id   AF-A0A550BV30-F1
#
_cell.length_a   1.000
_cell.length_b   1.000
_cell.length_c   1.000
_cell.angle_alpha   90.00
_cell.angle_beta   90.00
_cell.angle_gamma   90.00
#
_symmetry.space_group_name_H-M   'P 1'
#
loop_
_entity.id
_entity.type
_entity.pdbx_description
1 polymer ?
#
loop_
_entity_poly.entity_id
_entity_poly.type
_entity_poly.pdbx_seq_one_letter_code
_entity_poly.pdbx_strand_id
1 'polypeptide(L)'
;PPPASASSSATSREKRLSREKRKLKRGLASKVKKPWELATRSSTRRKYVDFARPIKTKLKPASLRITRTGYTAMREEKAKNTQKRAYRLKDLVGPDSQYHMKLYDWDGVTPTPILDKKRRVIAVLAGVPDQKDWPEQHRSLADAIDATRGQFKFSSDQKKHRRGIFPA
;
A
#
# COMPACT_ATOMS: atom_id res chain seq x y z
N PRO A 1 -20.04 -50.17 -26.11
CA PRO A 1 -19.22 -50.07 -24.87
C PRO A 1 -18.15 -48.96 -24.96
N PRO A 2 -18.14 -47.96 -24.07
CA PRO A 2 -17.00 -47.05 -23.96
C PRO A 2 -15.89 -47.69 -23.08
N PRO A 3 -14.60 -47.51 -23.40
CA PRO A 3 -13.53 -48.01 -22.54
C PRO A 3 -13.31 -47.11 -21.32
N ALA A 4 -13.04 -47.75 -20.18
CA ALA A 4 -12.75 -47.12 -18.91
C ALA A 4 -11.28 -46.69 -18.77
N SER A 5 -11.10 -45.47 -18.23
CA SER A 5 -10.08 -45.04 -17.24
C SER A 5 -8.58 -45.28 -17.45
N ALA A 6 -7.79 -44.19 -17.42
CA ALA A 6 -6.58 -44.05 -16.56
C ALA A 6 -5.96 -42.63 -16.65
N SER A 7 -6.16 -41.75 -15.65
CA SER A 7 -5.35 -40.51 -15.53
C SER A 7 -5.28 -39.88 -14.12
N SER A 8 -5.55 -40.62 -13.04
CA SER A 8 -5.57 -40.04 -11.68
C SER A 8 -4.20 -40.03 -10.96
N SER A 9 -3.18 -40.75 -11.44
CA SER A 9 -1.90 -40.94 -10.72
C SER A 9 -0.90 -39.77 -10.87
N ALA A 10 -0.92 -39.05 -11.99
CA ALA A 10 -0.02 -37.92 -12.25
C ALA A 10 -0.27 -36.75 -11.27
N THR A 11 -1.54 -36.44 -10.99
CA THR A 11 -1.93 -35.36 -10.09
C THR A 11 -1.55 -35.61 -8.62
N SER A 12 -1.44 -36.87 -8.21
CA SER A 12 -1.06 -37.27 -6.85
C SER A 12 0.44 -37.04 -6.59
N ARG A 13 1.30 -37.41 -7.54
CA ARG A 13 2.75 -37.20 -7.46
C ARG A 13 3.12 -35.71 -7.41
N GLU A 14 2.43 -34.90 -8.21
CA GLU A 14 2.63 -33.45 -8.27
C GLU A 14 2.18 -32.76 -6.97
N LYS A 15 1.04 -33.18 -6.42
CA LYS A 15 0.56 -32.73 -5.09
C LYS A 15 1.54 -33.12 -3.98
N ARG A 16 2.14 -34.32 -4.04
CA ARG A 16 3.15 -34.78 -3.05
C ARG A 16 4.41 -33.91 -3.10
N LEU A 17 4.96 -33.69 -4.29
CA LEU A 17 6.14 -32.83 -4.48
C LEU A 17 5.87 -31.38 -4.03
N SER A 18 4.68 -30.86 -4.29
CA SER A 18 4.26 -29.53 -3.81
C SER A 18 4.19 -29.47 -2.27
N ARG A 19 3.63 -30.49 -1.63
CA ARG A 19 3.58 -30.60 -0.16
C ARG A 19 4.98 -30.69 0.46
N GLU A 20 5.88 -31.48 -0.13
CA GLU A 20 7.28 -31.57 0.32
C GLU A 20 8.01 -30.24 0.18
N LYS A 21 7.90 -29.58 -0.97
CA LYS A 21 8.49 -28.24 -1.17
C LYS A 21 7.94 -27.21 -0.17
N ARG A 22 6.64 -27.26 0.15
CA ARG A 22 6.03 -26.40 1.18
C ARG A 22 6.55 -26.73 2.59
N LYS A 23 6.70 -28.01 2.93
CA LYS A 23 7.24 -28.45 4.22
C LYS A 23 8.70 -28.00 4.39
N LEU A 24 9.51 -28.11 3.33
CA LEU A 24 10.91 -27.68 3.30
C LEU A 24 11.03 -26.15 3.43
N LYS A 25 10.18 -25.38 2.72
CA LYS A 25 10.09 -23.91 2.90
C LYS A 25 9.68 -23.51 4.32
N ARG A 26 8.71 -24.19 4.92
CA ARG A 26 8.27 -23.94 6.31
C ARG A 26 9.37 -24.24 7.31
N GLY A 27 10.09 -25.35 7.14
CA GLY A 27 11.23 -25.73 7.99
C GLY A 27 12.43 -24.78 7.87
N LEU A 28 12.65 -24.18 6.71
CA LEU A 28 13.65 -23.13 6.54
C LEU A 28 13.21 -21.82 7.20
N ALA A 29 11.94 -21.43 7.05
CA ALA A 29 11.40 -20.22 7.68
C ALA A 29 11.37 -20.30 9.22
N SER A 30 11.10 -21.48 9.79
CA SER A 30 11.08 -21.69 11.24
C SER A 30 12.48 -21.71 11.88
N LYS A 31 13.55 -21.86 11.09
CA LYS A 31 14.94 -21.88 11.58
C LYS A 31 15.58 -20.48 11.63
N VAL A 32 14.90 -19.44 11.13
CA VAL A 32 15.42 -18.07 11.17
C VAL A 32 15.14 -17.49 12.56
N LYS A 33 16.19 -17.37 13.37
CA LYS A 33 16.10 -16.93 14.79
C LYS A 33 15.65 -15.48 14.93
N LYS A 34 15.79 -14.66 13.89
CA LYS A 34 15.34 -13.26 13.90
C LYS A 34 14.67 -12.90 12.57
N PRO A 35 13.43 -12.40 12.57
CA PRO A 35 12.69 -12.09 11.34
C PRO A 35 13.42 -11.15 10.37
N TRP A 36 14.32 -10.30 10.88
CA TRP A 36 15.11 -9.38 10.07
C TRP A 36 16.36 -10.02 9.42
N GLU A 37 16.74 -11.24 9.82
CA GLU A 37 17.82 -12.04 9.22
C GLU A 37 17.34 -12.85 8.00
N LEU A 38 16.06 -12.72 7.60
CA LEU A 38 15.59 -13.31 6.36
C LEU A 38 16.44 -12.77 5.20
N ALA A 39 17.28 -13.63 4.62
CA ALA A 39 18.06 -13.29 3.45
C ALA A 39 17.11 -12.91 2.31
N THR A 40 16.92 -11.61 2.11
CA THR A 40 16.17 -11.07 0.97
C THR A 40 16.79 -11.61 -0.31
N ARG A 41 15.95 -12.11 -1.23
CA ARG A 41 16.42 -12.59 -2.53
C ARG A 41 17.28 -11.51 -3.18
N SER A 42 18.44 -11.88 -3.72
CA SER A 42 19.40 -10.96 -4.31
C SER A 42 18.77 -10.03 -5.37
N SER A 43 17.85 -10.56 -6.19
CA SER A 43 17.07 -9.77 -7.15
C SER A 43 16.20 -8.69 -6.49
N THR A 44 15.53 -9.03 -5.39
CA THR A 44 14.67 -8.10 -4.63
C THR A 44 15.51 -7.02 -3.95
N ARG A 45 16.67 -7.39 -3.38
CA ARG A 45 17.60 -6.40 -2.80
C ARG A 45 18.11 -5.42 -3.85
N ARG A 46 18.57 -5.92 -5.00
CA ARG A 46 19.06 -5.08 -6.09
C ARG A 46 18.00 -4.10 -6.58
N LYS A 47 16.75 -4.56 -6.67
CA LYS A 47 15.64 -3.73 -7.13
C LYS A 47 15.20 -2.66 -6.11
N TYR A 48 15.04 -3.04 -4.84
CA TYR A 48 14.35 -2.20 -3.86
C TYR A 48 15.26 -1.56 -2.81
N VAL A 49 16.50 -2.01 -2.68
CA VAL A 49 17.41 -1.58 -1.60
C VAL A 49 18.64 -0.88 -2.16
N ASP A 50 19.30 -1.46 -3.15
CA ASP A 50 20.61 -0.95 -3.60
C ASP A 50 20.51 0.44 -4.25
N PHE A 51 19.40 0.75 -4.92
CA PHE A 51 19.14 2.06 -5.54
C PHE A 51 18.29 3.00 -4.70
N ALA A 52 17.84 2.57 -3.51
CA ALA A 52 16.96 3.36 -2.68
C ALA A 52 17.70 4.54 -2.05
N ARG A 53 17.17 5.76 -2.24
CA ARG A 53 17.74 6.98 -1.65
C ARG A 53 16.92 7.42 -0.44
N PRO A 54 17.35 7.12 0.80
CA PRO A 54 16.52 7.35 1.98
C PRO A 54 16.28 8.83 2.27
N ILE A 55 15.04 9.18 2.59
CA ILE A 55 14.67 10.50 3.12
C ILE A 55 14.86 10.48 4.64
N LYS A 56 15.85 11.24 5.13
CA LYS A 56 16.10 11.37 6.57
C LYS A 56 15.20 12.45 7.17
N THR A 57 14.50 12.11 8.26
CA THR A 57 13.65 13.04 9.01
C THR A 57 14.12 13.18 10.45
N LYS A 58 13.77 14.31 11.08
CA LYS A 58 14.01 14.55 12.51
C LYS A 58 12.91 13.95 13.40
N LEU A 59 11.96 13.22 12.80
CA LEU A 59 10.80 12.66 13.49
C LEU A 59 11.25 11.68 14.58
N LYS A 60 10.56 11.72 15.72
CA LYS A 60 10.71 10.73 16.79
C LYS A 60 9.39 9.97 16.89
N PRO A 61 9.27 8.77 16.29
CA PRO A 61 8.00 8.03 16.28
C PRO A 61 7.41 7.79 17.66
N ALA A 62 8.26 7.58 18.67
CA ALA A 62 7.85 7.35 20.05
C ALA A 62 7.16 8.55 20.71
N SER A 63 7.32 9.77 20.18
CA SER A 63 6.66 10.97 20.70
C SER A 63 5.40 11.35 19.92
N LEU A 64 5.04 10.58 18.89
CA LEU A 64 3.81 10.83 18.13
C LEU A 64 2.61 10.33 18.92
N ARG A 65 1.51 11.08 18.88
CA ARG A 65 0.24 10.60 19.42
C ARG A 65 -0.22 9.42 18.56
N ILE A 66 -0.18 8.23 19.15
CA ILE A 66 -0.70 7.01 18.53
C ILE A 66 -2.20 6.96 18.80
N THR A 67 -2.96 6.58 17.78
CA THR A 67 -4.39 6.31 17.89
C THR A 67 -4.66 4.91 17.35
N ARG A 68 -5.67 4.23 17.89
CA ARG A 68 -6.09 2.92 17.39
C ARG A 68 -6.74 3.02 16.01
N THR A 69 -7.40 4.15 15.74
CA THR A 69 -8.06 4.43 14.47
C THR A 69 -7.09 5.28 13.66
N GLY A 70 -6.59 4.87 12.50
CA GLY A 70 -5.55 5.57 11.72
C GLY A 70 -5.84 7.01 11.26
N TYR A 71 -6.79 7.69 11.89
CA TYR A 71 -7.22 9.06 11.68
C TYR A 71 -7.37 9.76 13.05
N THR A 72 -6.68 10.89 13.22
CA THR A 72 -6.73 11.73 14.44
C THR A 72 -7.27 13.14 14.20
N ALA A 73 -7.70 13.48 12.98
CA ALA A 73 -8.15 14.84 12.74
C ALA A 73 -9.42 15.10 13.56
N MET A 74 -9.50 16.28 14.16
CA MET A 74 -10.74 16.71 14.83
C MET A 74 -11.85 16.73 13.78
N ARG A 75 -12.99 16.14 14.12
CA ARG A 75 -14.18 16.28 13.29
C ARG A 75 -14.50 17.76 13.28
N GLU A 76 -14.53 18.38 12.10
CA GLU A 76 -15.05 19.74 11.97
C GLU A 76 -16.46 19.72 12.58
N GLU A 77 -16.62 20.41 13.70
CA GLU A 77 -17.97 20.74 14.17
C GLU A 77 -18.62 21.54 13.04
N LYS A 78 -19.93 21.40 12.86
CA LYS A 78 -20.70 22.10 11.83
C LYS A 78 -20.76 23.61 12.13
N ALA A 79 -19.61 24.25 12.28
CA ALA A 79 -19.48 25.69 12.32
C ALA A 79 -19.93 26.20 10.95
N LYS A 80 -21.14 26.76 10.97
CA LYS A 80 -21.70 27.59 9.91
C LYS A 80 -20.58 28.55 9.49
N ASN A 81 -20.03 28.42 8.28
CA ASN A 81 -18.92 29.21 7.70
C ASN A 81 -17.46 28.70 7.78
N THR A 82 -17.17 27.42 8.02
CA THR A 82 -15.84 26.92 7.60
C THR A 82 -15.87 26.65 6.08
N GLN A 83 -15.64 27.68 5.28
CA GLN A 83 -15.40 27.50 3.85
C GLN A 83 -14.25 26.52 3.68
N LYS A 84 -14.46 25.45 2.90
CA LYS A 84 -13.42 24.51 2.51
C LYS A 84 -12.35 25.29 1.75
N ARG A 85 -11.31 25.73 2.45
CA ARG A 85 -10.24 26.51 1.86
C ARG A 85 -9.46 25.61 0.89
N ALA A 86 -9.39 26.02 -0.36
CA ALA A 86 -8.47 25.39 -1.31
C ALA A 86 -7.04 25.81 -0.96
N TYR A 87 -6.18 24.85 -0.65
CA TYR A 87 -4.76 25.08 -0.41
C TYR A 87 -3.98 24.98 -1.72
N ARG A 88 -3.15 25.99 -1.99
CA ARG A 88 -2.13 25.94 -3.05
C ARG A 88 -0.80 25.47 -2.48
N LEU A 89 0.10 25.02 -3.34
CA LEU A 89 1.42 24.54 -2.93
C LEU A 89 2.19 25.58 -2.09
N LYS A 90 2.13 26.86 -2.47
CA LYS A 90 2.74 27.98 -1.74
C LYS A 90 2.17 28.17 -0.32
N ASP A 91 0.93 27.75 -0.09
CA ASP A 91 0.32 27.84 1.23
C ASP A 91 0.88 26.76 2.16
N LEU A 92 1.41 25.66 1.59
CA LEU A 92 1.87 24.48 2.31
C LEU A 92 3.39 24.41 2.49
N VAL A 93 4.17 24.98 1.58
CA VAL A 93 5.63 24.80 1.49
C VAL A 93 6.36 26.14 1.57
N GLY A 94 7.54 26.15 2.19
CA GLY A 94 8.43 27.32 2.25
C GLY A 94 8.51 27.98 3.62
N PRO A 95 9.39 28.98 3.78
CA PRO A 95 9.55 29.71 5.04
C PRO A 95 8.32 30.55 5.39
N ASP A 96 7.59 31.06 4.39
CA ASP A 96 6.42 31.92 4.59
C ASP A 96 5.09 31.14 4.66
N SER A 97 5.13 29.82 4.50
CA SER A 97 3.95 28.96 4.59
C SER A 97 3.55 28.72 6.04
N GLN A 98 2.26 28.80 6.35
CA GLN A 98 1.71 28.45 7.66
C GLN A 98 2.05 27.02 8.12
N TYR A 99 2.18 26.08 7.18
CA TYR A 99 2.34 24.65 7.50
C TYR A 99 3.79 24.18 7.45
N HIS A 100 4.68 24.98 6.85
CA HIS A 100 6.11 24.67 6.70
C HIS A 100 6.39 23.23 6.24
N MET A 101 5.53 22.69 5.37
CA MET A 101 5.71 21.35 4.84
C MET A 101 6.93 21.34 3.94
N LYS A 102 7.60 20.20 3.90
CA LYS A 102 8.70 19.98 2.97
C LYS A 102 8.21 19.19 1.78
N LEU A 103 8.32 19.79 0.59
CA LEU A 103 8.10 19.09 -0.65
C LEU A 103 9.31 18.19 -0.96
N TYR A 104 9.02 16.95 -1.35
CA TYR A 104 10.01 16.02 -1.86
C TYR A 104 9.56 15.59 -3.26
N ASP A 105 10.32 15.99 -4.27
CA ASP A 105 10.06 15.57 -5.64
C ASP A 105 10.46 14.11 -5.80
N TRP A 106 9.46 13.24 -5.86
CA TRP A 106 9.62 11.81 -6.04
C TRP A 106 9.10 11.41 -7.41
N ASP A 107 9.85 10.57 -8.10
CA ASP A 107 9.55 10.10 -9.46
C ASP A 107 8.36 9.11 -9.52
N GLY A 108 7.81 8.70 -8.38
CA GLY A 108 6.75 7.71 -8.29
C GLY A 108 7.21 6.27 -8.54
N VAL A 109 8.49 6.06 -8.87
CA VAL A 109 9.03 4.78 -9.36
C VAL A 109 10.08 4.24 -8.40
N THR A 110 11.04 5.06 -7.99
CA THR A 110 12.19 4.64 -7.18
C THR A 110 11.76 4.38 -5.75
N PRO A 111 11.89 3.15 -5.23
CA PRO A 111 11.56 2.85 -3.84
C PRO A 111 12.37 3.72 -2.88
N THR A 112 11.69 4.50 -2.06
CA THR A 112 12.32 5.53 -1.22
C THR A 112 11.87 5.41 0.23
N PRO A 113 12.73 4.86 1.12
CA PRO A 113 12.40 4.74 2.54
C PRO A 113 12.52 6.09 3.25
N ILE A 114 11.57 6.37 4.13
CA ILE A 114 11.60 7.53 5.02
C ILE A 114 12.10 7.04 6.38
N LEU A 115 13.16 7.68 6.87
CA LEU A 115 13.87 7.30 8.08
C LEU A 115 13.64 8.30 9.21
N ASP A 116 13.57 7.79 10.44
CA ASP A 116 13.63 8.60 11.65
C ASP A 116 15.08 9.00 12.03
N LYS A 117 15.24 9.75 13.11
CA LYS A 117 16.56 10.17 13.61
C LYS A 117 17.49 8.99 13.97
N LYS A 118 16.93 7.82 14.30
CA LYS A 118 17.68 6.59 14.64
C LYS A 118 17.87 5.68 13.42
N ARG A 119 17.65 6.17 12.19
CA ARG A 119 17.73 5.41 10.93
C ARG A 119 16.75 4.23 10.84
N ARG A 120 15.66 4.26 11.58
CA ARG A 120 14.57 3.28 11.47
C ARG A 120 13.62 3.69 10.36
N VAL A 121 13.18 2.74 9.55
CA VAL A 121 12.18 2.98 8.51
C VAL A 121 10.83 3.26 9.18
N ILE A 122 10.22 4.40 8.86
CA ILE A 122 8.91 4.82 9.40
C ILE A 122 7.82 4.84 8.32
N ALA A 123 8.22 4.98 7.05
CA ALA A 123 7.35 4.89 5.89
C ALA A 123 8.20 4.51 4.67
N VAL A 124 7.56 4.03 3.61
CA VAL A 124 8.22 3.69 2.34
C VAL A 124 7.37 4.23 1.20
N LEU A 125 7.98 4.99 0.30
CA LEU A 125 7.43 5.28 -1.01
C LEU A 125 7.74 4.07 -1.90
N ALA A 126 6.73 3.25 -2.19
CA ALA A 126 6.94 1.88 -2.69
C ALA A 126 7.35 1.81 -4.18
N GLY A 127 7.07 2.85 -4.96
CA GLY A 127 7.29 2.85 -6.41
C GLY A 127 6.16 2.19 -7.20
N VAL A 128 6.44 1.91 -8.47
CA VAL A 128 5.54 1.16 -9.36
C VAL A 128 6.03 -0.29 -9.56
N PRO A 129 5.13 -1.24 -9.85
CA PRO A 129 5.50 -2.58 -10.33
C PRO A 129 6.21 -2.55 -11.71
N ASP A 130 6.93 -3.62 -12.08
CA ASP A 130 7.71 -3.67 -13.35
C ASP A 130 6.85 -3.92 -14.59
N GLN A 131 5.55 -4.07 -14.42
CA GLN A 131 4.60 -4.33 -15.48
C GLN A 131 4.50 -3.10 -16.40
N LYS A 132 4.84 -3.29 -17.68
CA LYS A 132 4.80 -2.21 -18.67
C LYS A 132 3.39 -1.64 -18.86
N ASP A 133 2.38 -2.49 -18.67
CA ASP A 133 0.96 -2.16 -18.80
C ASP A 133 0.34 -1.62 -17.49
N TRP A 134 1.13 -1.40 -16.44
CA TRP A 134 0.64 -0.89 -15.16
C TRP A 134 -0.13 0.43 -15.28
N PRO A 135 0.36 1.45 -16.03
CA PRO A 135 -0.40 2.69 -16.23
C PRO A 135 -1.72 2.46 -16.96
N GLU A 136 -1.73 1.64 -18.01
CA GLU A 136 -2.93 1.33 -18.79
C GLU A 136 -3.95 0.55 -17.98
N GLN A 137 -3.52 -0.43 -17.18
CA GLN A 137 -4.39 -1.19 -16.30
C GLN A 137 -5.09 -0.28 -15.28
N HIS A 138 -4.35 0.66 -14.69
CA HIS A 138 -4.94 1.62 -13.75
C HIS A 138 -5.91 2.59 -14.41
N ARG A 139 -5.60 3.07 -15.61
CA ARG A 139 -6.50 3.93 -16.37
C ARG A 139 -7.77 3.18 -16.75
N SER A 140 -7.63 1.98 -17.31
CA SER A 140 -8.77 1.12 -17.68
C SER A 140 -9.65 0.79 -16.47
N LEU A 141 -9.07 0.52 -15.31
CA LEU A 141 -9.83 0.31 -14.08
C LEU A 141 -10.59 1.58 -13.65
N ALA A 142 -9.95 2.75 -13.72
CA ALA A 142 -10.60 4.02 -13.39
C ALA A 142 -11.77 4.29 -14.34
N ASP A 143 -11.55 4.12 -15.65
CA ASP A 143 -12.57 4.29 -16.68
C ASP A 143 -13.74 3.31 -16.47
N ALA A 144 -13.45 2.07 -16.08
CA ALA A 144 -14.48 1.07 -15.76
C ALA A 144 -15.30 1.47 -14.52
N ILE A 145 -14.65 1.99 -13.48
CA ILE A 145 -15.33 2.51 -12.28
C ILE A 145 -16.23 3.70 -12.66
N ASP A 146 -15.73 4.63 -13.47
CA ASP A 146 -16.49 5.80 -13.89
C ASP A 146 -17.67 5.43 -14.80
N ALA A 147 -17.48 4.50 -15.74
CA ALA A 147 -18.54 4.00 -16.61
C ALA A 147 -19.63 3.26 -15.83
N THR A 148 -19.25 2.49 -14.81
CA THR A 148 -20.21 1.72 -14.00
C THR A 148 -20.89 2.56 -12.92
N ARG A 149 -20.34 3.73 -12.57
CA ARG A 149 -20.88 4.62 -11.51
C ARG A 149 -22.38 4.90 -11.65
N GLY A 150 -22.86 5.15 -12.87
CA GLY A 150 -24.28 5.43 -13.13
C GLY A 150 -25.20 4.21 -13.00
N GLN A 151 -24.64 3.00 -13.03
CA GLN A 151 -25.37 1.74 -12.94
C GLN A 151 -25.53 1.26 -11.48
N PHE A 152 -24.72 1.78 -10.55
CA PHE A 152 -24.85 1.44 -9.14
C PHE A 152 -26.17 1.97 -8.56
N LYS A 153 -27.07 1.04 -8.24
CA LYS A 153 -28.29 1.32 -7.49
C LYS A 153 -28.04 1.05 -6.02
N PHE A 154 -28.21 2.09 -5.20
CA PHE A 154 -28.12 1.99 -3.75
C PHE A 154 -29.52 2.01 -3.14
N SER A 155 -29.74 1.16 -2.14
CA SER A 155 -30.95 1.21 -1.31
C SER A 155 -31.02 2.51 -0.49
N SER A 156 -32.17 2.82 0.10
CA SER A 156 -32.35 3.97 1.00
C SER A 156 -31.33 3.96 2.13
N ASP A 157 -31.05 2.79 2.67
CA ASP A 157 -30.22 2.59 3.86
C ASP A 157 -28.73 2.75 3.52
N GLN A 158 -28.35 2.42 2.28
CA GLN A 158 -27.00 2.66 1.74
C GLN A 158 -26.75 4.13 1.35
N LYS A 159 -27.80 4.89 1.05
CA LYS A 159 -27.71 6.33 0.77
C LYS A 159 -27.60 7.17 2.05
N LYS A 160 -28.09 6.65 3.18
CA LYS A 160 -28.07 7.32 4.49
C LYS A 160 -27.20 6.54 5.47
N HIS A 161 -25.90 6.77 5.41
CA HIS A 161 -24.95 6.11 6.31
C HIS A 161 -24.12 7.08 7.14
N ARG A 162 -23.52 6.58 8.23
CA ARG A 162 -22.67 7.36 9.15
C ARG A 162 -21.46 8.04 8.49
N ARG A 163 -21.04 7.62 7.29
CA ARG A 163 -19.84 8.10 6.60
C ARG A 163 -20.09 9.30 5.68
N GLY A 164 -21.32 9.85 5.64
CA GLY A 164 -21.67 11.03 4.86
C GLY A 164 -22.65 10.75 3.73
N ILE A 165 -22.66 11.65 2.73
CA ILE A 165 -23.60 11.66 1.59
C ILE A 165 -23.21 10.73 0.44
N PHE A 166 -22.06 10.09 0.53
CA PHE A 166 -21.66 9.10 -0.45
C PHE A 166 -22.51 7.84 -0.24
N PRO A 167 -23.09 7.24 -1.28
CA PRO A 167 -23.76 5.96 -1.11
C PRO A 167 -22.73 4.84 -0.87
N ALA A 168 -22.98 3.94 0.09
CA ALA A 168 -22.20 2.71 0.28
C ALA A 168 -23.07 1.56 0.80
#